data_AF-A0A7X0G4Q5-F1
#
_entry.id   AF-A0A7X0G4Q5-F1
#
_cell.length_a   1.000
_cell.length_b   1.000
_cell.length_c   1.000
_cell.angle_alpha   90.00
_cell.angle_beta   90.00
_cell.angle_gamma   90.00
#
_symmetry.space_group_name_H-M   'P 1'
#
loop_
_entity.id
_entity.type
_entity.pdbx_description
1 polymer ?
#
loop_
_entity_poly.entity_id
_entity_poly.type
_entity_poly.pdbx_seq_one_letter_code
_entity_poly.pdbx_strand_id
1 'polypeptide(L)'
;MDVWQCDANGFYDIQQPGVQPAGNGRGLFHTDSEGRFRFRTVLPSHYPIPTDGPVGRFLRATGRHPYRPAHIHFIVRADGHAPLTTHVFVAGSPHLDSQMTWLGGAPKISARIAAPAGAMWQGAM
;
A
#
# COMPACT_ATOMS: atom_id res chain seq x y z
N MET A 1 -11.91 10.36 -1.02
CA MET A 1 -11.06 9.20 -0.72
C MET A 1 -9.62 9.64 -0.88
N ASP A 2 -8.83 9.55 0.18
CA ASP A 2 -7.39 9.80 0.13
C ASP A 2 -6.68 8.46 -0.05
N VAL A 3 -5.84 8.36 -1.07
CA VAL A 3 -5.17 7.12 -1.48
C VAL A 3 -3.68 7.39 -1.57
N TRP A 4 -2.88 6.51 -0.97
CA TRP A 4 -1.42 6.57 -1.10
C TRP A 4 -0.78 5.19 -1.12
N GLN A 5 0.33 5.05 -1.83
CA GLN A 5 1.12 3.82 -1.92
C GLN A 5 2.60 4.14 -2.19
N CYS A 6 3.47 3.15 -2.02
CA CYS A 6 4.82 3.22 -2.55
C CYS A 6 4.84 2.93 -4.06
N ASP A 7 5.98 3.21 -4.69
CA ASP A 7 6.27 2.84 -6.07
C ASP A 7 6.57 1.32 -6.22
N ALA A 8 6.97 0.92 -7.43
CA ALA A 8 7.35 -0.44 -7.77
C ALA A 8 8.67 -0.90 -7.10
N ASN A 9 9.42 0.02 -6.48
CA ASN A 9 10.66 -0.26 -5.76
C ASN A 9 10.48 -0.21 -4.24
N GLY A 10 9.28 0.10 -3.75
CA GLY A 10 8.97 0.14 -2.33
C GLY A 10 9.23 1.50 -1.65
N PHE A 11 9.36 2.59 -2.42
CA PHE A 11 9.59 3.94 -1.89
C PHE A 11 8.37 4.85 -2.01
N TYR A 12 8.10 5.62 -0.95
CA TYR A 12 7.22 6.79 -1.02
C TYR A 12 7.98 8.01 -1.52
N ASP A 13 7.26 8.92 -2.17
CA ASP A 13 7.79 10.19 -2.68
C ASP A 13 8.63 10.97 -1.66
N ILE A 14 8.15 11.05 -0.41
CA ILE A 14 8.84 11.75 0.69
C ILE A 14 10.20 11.14 1.06
N GLN A 15 10.44 9.87 0.71
CA GLN A 15 11.71 9.19 0.95
C GLN A 15 12.72 9.44 -0.18
N GLN A 16 12.26 9.94 -1.32
CA GLN A 16 13.08 10.17 -2.51
C GLN A 16 12.86 11.58 -3.11
N PRO A 17 13.12 12.67 -2.35
CA PRO A 17 13.01 14.03 -2.88
C PRO A 17 13.92 14.25 -4.10
N GLY A 18 13.38 14.83 -5.16
CA GLY A 18 14.12 15.12 -6.40
C GLY A 18 14.32 13.91 -7.34
N VAL A 19 14.00 12.69 -6.88
CA VAL A 19 13.97 11.48 -7.72
C VAL A 19 12.54 11.14 -8.11
N GLN A 20 11.61 11.18 -7.16
CA GLN A 20 10.19 11.06 -7.44
C GLN A 20 9.54 12.45 -7.55
N PRO A 21 8.54 12.63 -8.43
CA PRO A 21 7.68 13.82 -8.40
C PRO A 21 7.02 13.98 -7.03
N ALA A 22 6.90 15.23 -6.56
CA ALA A 22 6.17 15.51 -5.33
C ALA A 22 4.71 15.05 -5.46
N GLY A 23 4.22 14.29 -4.48
CA GLY A 23 2.88 13.71 -4.52
C GLY A 23 2.76 12.43 -5.34
N ASN A 24 3.86 11.86 -5.85
CA ASN A 24 3.82 10.60 -6.58
C ASN A 24 3.23 9.47 -5.73
N GLY A 25 2.40 8.63 -6.35
CA GLY A 25 1.69 7.55 -5.65
C GLY A 25 0.59 8.03 -4.70
N ARG A 26 0.17 9.30 -4.76
CA ARG A 26 -0.92 9.88 -3.95
C ARG A 26 -2.06 10.38 -4.82
N GLY A 27 -3.29 10.35 -4.31
CA GLY A 27 -4.45 10.87 -5.03
C GLY A 27 -5.67 11.10 -4.15
N LEU A 28 -6.43 12.15 -4.50
CA LEU A 28 -7.74 12.44 -3.92
C LEU A 28 -8.82 12.09 -4.94
N PHE A 29 -9.71 11.16 -4.59
CA PHE A 29 -10.76 10.65 -5.46
C PHE A 29 -12.15 10.82 -4.86
N HIS A 30 -13.15 11.01 -5.72
CA HIS A 30 -14.56 10.94 -5.39
C HIS A 30 -15.20 9.75 -6.10
N THR A 31 -16.27 9.22 -5.53
CA THR A 31 -17.09 8.21 -6.18
C THR A 31 -18.01 8.86 -7.21
N ASP A 32 -18.43 8.11 -8.21
CA ASP A 32 -19.51 8.50 -9.12
C ASP A 32 -20.89 8.41 -8.43
N SER A 33 -21.95 8.68 -9.19
CA SER A 33 -23.34 8.63 -8.72
C SER A 33 -23.80 7.24 -8.27
N GLU A 34 -23.08 6.19 -8.64
CA GLU A 34 -23.36 4.81 -8.21
C GLU A 34 -22.44 4.36 -7.06
N GLY A 35 -21.63 5.26 -6.51
CA GLY A 35 -20.70 4.96 -5.43
C GLY A 35 -19.43 4.24 -5.90
N ARG A 36 -19.15 4.16 -7.21
CA ARG A 36 -17.95 3.50 -7.75
C ARG A 36 -16.80 4.48 -7.87
N PHE A 37 -15.57 3.99 -7.76
CA PHE A 37 -14.36 4.77 -8.04
C PHE A 37 -13.35 3.90 -8.80
N ARG A 38 -12.48 4.55 -9.58
CA ARG A 38 -11.40 3.88 -10.32
C ARG A 38 -10.20 4.81 -10.46
N PHE A 39 -9.01 4.25 -10.37
CA PHE A 39 -7.77 4.96 -10.65
C PHE A 39 -6.75 3.99 -11.26
N ARG A 40 -5.80 4.53 -12.03
CA ARG A 40 -4.69 3.77 -12.61
C ARG A 40 -3.43 4.08 -11.81
N THR A 41 -2.70 3.03 -11.45
CA THR A 41 -1.45 3.12 -10.67
C THR A 41 -0.49 2.01 -11.09
N VAL A 42 0.72 2.04 -10.55
CA VAL A 42 1.68 0.92 -10.61
C VAL A 42 1.37 -0.11 -9.53
N LEU A 43 1.77 -1.37 -9.74
CA LEU A 43 1.72 -2.37 -8.68
C LEU A 43 2.77 -1.99 -7.61
N PRO A 44 2.38 -1.72 -6.35
CA PRO A 44 3.34 -1.39 -5.31
C PRO A 44 4.17 -2.62 -4.96
N SER A 45 5.42 -2.40 -4.54
CA SER A 45 6.26 -3.47 -3.98
C SER A 45 6.01 -3.69 -2.49
N HIS A 46 6.45 -4.85 -2.00
CA HIS A 46 6.67 -5.04 -0.56
C HIS A 46 7.94 -4.28 -0.16
N TYR A 47 8.02 -3.81 1.09
CA TYR A 47 9.16 -2.99 1.52
C TYR A 47 9.46 -3.15 3.01
N PRO A 48 10.73 -2.99 3.42
CA PRO A 48 11.11 -3.06 4.83
C PRO A 48 10.78 -1.77 5.57
N ILE A 49 10.48 -1.89 6.87
CA ILE A 49 10.53 -0.75 7.79
C ILE A 49 12.00 -0.45 8.18
N PRO A 50 12.33 0.79 8.60
CA PRO A 50 13.66 1.10 9.11
C PRO A 50 14.10 0.17 10.26
N THR A 51 15.33 -0.33 10.21
CA THR A 51 15.87 -1.34 11.15
C THR A 51 17.14 -0.91 11.90
N ASP A 52 17.54 0.35 11.71
CA ASP A 52 18.66 1.02 12.39
C ASP A 52 18.26 1.53 13.80
N GLY A 53 16.97 1.63 14.08
CA GLY A 53 16.44 2.09 15.38
C GLY A 53 16.11 0.99 16.40
N PRO A 54 15.46 1.38 17.53
CA PRO A 54 14.99 0.46 18.57
C PRO A 54 14.08 -0.65 18.04
N VAL A 55 13.22 -0.33 17.08
CA VAL A 55 12.34 -1.31 16.41
C VAL A 55 13.14 -2.39 15.70
N GLY A 56 14.23 -2.01 15.01
CA GLY A 56 15.11 -2.98 14.36
C GLY A 56 15.83 -3.90 15.35
N ARG A 57 16.24 -3.38 16.51
CA ARG A 57 16.79 -4.22 17.60
C ARG A 57 15.76 -5.23 18.10
N PHE A 58 14.52 -4.78 18.31
CA PHE A 58 13.41 -5.64 18.73
C PHE A 58 13.10 -6.74 17.69
N LEU A 59 13.07 -6.39 16.40
CA LEU A 59 12.89 -7.36 15.32
C LEU A 59 13.96 -8.45 15.33
N ARG A 60 15.24 -8.04 15.46
CA ARG A 60 16.36 -9.00 15.54
C ARG A 60 16.25 -9.89 16.78
N ALA A 61 15.95 -9.31 17.95
CA ALA A 61 15.81 -10.06 19.19
C ALA A 61 14.66 -11.08 19.17
N THR A 62 13.63 -10.84 18.35
CA THR A 62 12.45 -11.72 18.22
C THR A 62 12.47 -12.60 16.96
N GLY A 63 13.53 -12.54 16.15
CA GLY A 63 13.63 -13.30 14.90
C GLY A 63 12.60 -12.89 13.84
N ARG A 64 12.07 -11.67 13.89
CA ARG A 64 11.02 -11.18 12.98
C ARG A 64 11.61 -10.38 11.82
N HIS A 65 11.03 -10.55 10.62
CA HIS A 65 11.45 -9.79 9.44
C HIS A 65 10.86 -8.36 9.45
N PRO A 66 11.51 -7.38 8.78
CA PRO A 66 11.06 -5.99 8.74
C PRO A 66 10.03 -5.69 7.64
N TYR A 67 9.75 -6.65 6.77
CA TYR A 67 8.93 -6.41 5.57
C TYR A 67 7.43 -6.23 5.83
N ARG A 68 6.85 -5.30 5.09
CA ARG A 68 5.41 -5.14 4.89
C ARG A 68 5.05 -5.66 3.49
N PRO A 69 3.98 -6.45 3.33
CA PRO A 69 3.50 -6.87 2.02
C PRO A 69 3.06 -5.66 1.19
N ALA A 70 3.01 -5.81 -0.13
CA ALA A 70 2.50 -4.79 -1.04
C ALA A 70 1.05 -4.42 -0.72
N HIS A 71 0.79 -3.12 -0.57
CA HIS A 71 -0.52 -2.60 -0.20
C HIS A 71 -0.75 -1.17 -0.70
N ILE A 72 -2.01 -0.77 -0.72
CA ILE A 72 -2.47 0.59 -1.00
C ILE A 72 -3.27 1.07 0.21
N HIS A 73 -2.97 2.27 0.68
CA HIS A 73 -3.66 2.90 1.79
C HIS A 73 -4.91 3.66 1.34
N PHE A 74 -5.92 3.68 2.20
CA PHE A 74 -7.15 4.44 1.99
C PHE A 74 -7.59 5.15 3.27
N ILE A 75 -7.97 6.42 3.14
CA ILE A 75 -8.87 7.11 4.07
C ILE A 75 -10.15 7.48 3.30
N VAL A 76 -11.28 6.95 3.75
CA VAL A 76 -12.59 7.15 3.15
C VAL A 76 -13.48 7.91 4.13
N ARG A 77 -14.16 8.94 3.62
CA ARG A 77 -15.11 9.77 4.35
C ARG A 77 -16.35 9.96 3.48
N ALA A 78 -17.51 9.92 4.11
CA ALA A 78 -18.81 10.20 3.52
C ALA A 78 -19.74 10.74 4.62
N ASP A 79 -20.63 11.66 4.27
CA ASP A 79 -21.56 12.25 5.24
C ASP A 79 -22.49 11.18 5.81
N GLY A 80 -22.75 11.26 7.13
CA GLY A 80 -23.55 10.27 7.83
C GLY A 80 -22.87 8.90 8.02
N HIS A 81 -21.59 8.76 7.70
CA HIS A 81 -20.81 7.52 7.89
C HIS A 81 -19.57 7.73 8.74
N ALA A 82 -19.19 6.69 9.50
CA ALA A 82 -17.94 6.68 10.23
C ALA A 82 -16.75 6.68 9.23
N PRO A 83 -15.71 7.50 9.45
CA PRO A 83 -14.51 7.45 8.62
C PRO A 83 -13.85 6.08 8.66
N LEU A 84 -13.37 5.61 7.51
CA LEU A 84 -12.66 4.35 7.37
C LEU A 84 -11.20 4.62 6.98
N THR A 85 -10.27 4.18 7.81
CA THR A 85 -8.84 4.10 7.48
C THR A 85 -8.48 2.63 7.33
N THR A 86 -7.99 2.24 6.15
CA THR A 86 -7.71 0.83 5.86
C THR A 86 -6.58 0.66 4.84
N HIS A 87 -6.15 -0.58 4.65
CA HIS A 87 -5.24 -1.00 3.58
C HIS A 87 -5.93 -2.05 2.73
N VAL A 88 -5.64 -2.02 1.43
CA VAL A 88 -5.87 -3.16 0.55
C VAL A 88 -4.54 -3.79 0.19
N PHE A 89 -4.41 -5.08 0.42
CA PHE A 89 -3.19 -5.85 0.15
C PHE A 89 -3.24 -6.51 -1.23
N VAL A 90 -2.09 -6.60 -1.89
CA VAL A 90 -1.94 -7.37 -3.12
C VAL A 90 -1.95 -8.86 -2.76
N ALA A 91 -2.87 -9.61 -3.36
CA ALA A 91 -2.95 -11.06 -3.18
C ALA A 91 -1.64 -11.73 -3.61
N GLY A 92 -1.14 -12.66 -2.80
CA GLY A 92 0.12 -13.37 -3.05
C GLY A 92 1.38 -12.54 -2.85
N SER A 93 1.28 -11.32 -2.31
CA SER A 93 2.47 -10.53 -1.99
C SER A 93 3.35 -11.25 -0.96
N PRO A 94 4.69 -11.18 -1.10
CA PRO A 94 5.58 -11.65 -0.05
C PRO A 94 5.21 -11.05 1.31
N HIS A 95 5.33 -11.86 2.36
CA HIS A 95 5.05 -11.48 3.75
C HIS A 95 3.59 -11.19 4.11
N LEU A 96 2.63 -11.55 3.24
CA LEU A 96 1.21 -11.29 3.51
C LEU A 96 0.72 -11.97 4.80
N ASP A 97 1.10 -13.23 5.01
CA ASP A 97 0.67 -14.02 6.18
C ASP A 97 1.56 -13.83 7.42
N SER A 98 2.73 -13.18 7.26
CA SER A 98 3.73 -13.03 8.31
C SER A 98 3.97 -11.58 8.71
N GLN A 99 3.18 -10.63 8.19
CA GLN A 99 3.40 -9.21 8.41
C GLN A 99 3.28 -8.82 9.88
N MET A 100 4.25 -8.02 10.34
CA MET A 100 4.38 -7.60 11.74
C MET A 100 3.16 -6.81 12.26
N THR A 101 2.51 -6.03 11.40
CA THR A 101 1.45 -5.08 11.78
C THR A 101 0.03 -5.65 11.72
N TRP A 102 -0.15 -6.95 11.46
CA TRP A 102 -1.50 -7.53 11.47
C TRP A 102 -2.00 -7.69 12.91
N LEU A 103 -3.02 -6.92 13.29
CA LEU A 103 -3.61 -6.93 14.64
C LEU A 103 -4.89 -7.78 14.76
N GLY A 104 -5.38 -8.39 13.67
CA GLY A 104 -6.67 -9.09 13.68
C GLY A 104 -7.87 -8.14 13.87
N GLY A 105 -8.97 -8.40 13.17
CA GLY A 105 -10.26 -7.69 13.38
C GLY A 105 -10.61 -6.57 12.39
N ALA A 106 -9.71 -6.14 11.50
CA ALA A 106 -10.09 -5.23 10.43
C ALA A 106 -10.86 -6.00 9.32
N PRO A 107 -12.02 -5.48 8.83
CA PRO A 107 -12.75 -6.11 7.75
C PRO A 107 -11.86 -6.26 6.52
N LYS A 108 -11.85 -7.48 5.94
CA LYS A 108 -11.11 -7.78 4.71
C LYS A 108 -11.80 -7.08 3.54
N ILE A 109 -11.29 -5.92 3.14
CA ILE A 109 -11.71 -5.27 1.90
C ILE A 109 -10.84 -5.82 0.78
N SER A 110 -11.44 -6.65 -0.07
CA SER A 110 -10.81 -7.13 -1.30
C SER A 110 -11.00 -6.10 -2.41
N ALA A 111 -9.93 -5.53 -2.95
CA ALA A 111 -10.00 -4.86 -4.26
C ALA A 111 -9.54 -5.83 -5.35
N ARG A 112 -10.18 -5.75 -6.52
CA ARG A 112 -9.64 -6.37 -7.73
C ARG A 112 -8.62 -5.42 -8.32
N ILE A 113 -7.35 -5.79 -8.23
CA ILE A 113 -6.27 -5.15 -9.00
C ILE A 113 -6.20 -5.89 -10.32
N ALA A 114 -6.69 -5.27 -11.40
CA ALA A 114 -6.60 -5.81 -12.75
C ALA A 114 -5.46 -5.11 -13.50
N ALA A 115 -4.58 -5.90 -14.12
CA ALA A 115 -3.70 -5.37 -15.16
C ALA A 115 -4.57 -5.00 -16.38
N PRO A 116 -4.29 -3.91 -17.11
CA PRO A 116 -4.92 -3.67 -18.40
C PRO A 116 -4.69 -4.87 -19.33
N ALA A 117 -5.70 -5.29 -20.08
CA ALA A 117 -5.51 -6.31 -21.11
C ALA A 117 -4.41 -5.86 -22.09
N GLY A 118 -3.37 -6.68 -22.27
CA GLY A 118 -2.25 -6.39 -23.17
C GLY A 118 -1.04 -5.68 -22.55
N ALA A 119 -1.02 -5.40 -21.24
CA ALA A 119 0.16 -4.82 -20.59
C ALA A 119 1.25 -5.88 -20.36
N MET A 120 2.32 -5.86 -21.17
CA MET A 120 3.58 -6.53 -20.85
C MET A 120 4.29 -5.75 -19.73
N TRP A 121 4.50 -6.39 -18.58
CA TRP A 121 5.27 -5.84 -17.47
C TRP A 121 6.76 -5.83 -17.84
N GLN A 122 7.26 -4.71 -18.36
CA GLN A 122 8.70 -4.49 -18.50
C GLN A 122 9.25 -3.97 -17.17
N GLY A 123 9.81 -4.88 -16.37
CA GLY A 123 10.35 -4.51 -15.06
C GLY A 123 10.86 -5.70 -14.24
N ALA A 124 11.61 -6.60 -14.88
CA ALA A 124 12.48 -7.55 -14.20
C ALA A 124 13.70 -7.79 -15.09
N MET A 125 14.69 -6.91 -14.95
CA MET A 125 16.12 -7.18 -15.22
C MET A 125 16.92 -6.43 -14.16
#